data_AF-A0A0L8V8Q9-F1
#
_entry.id   AF-A0A0L8V8Q9-F1
#
_cell.length_a   1.000
_cell.length_b   1.000
_cell.length_c   1.000
_cell.angle_alpha   90.00
_cell.angle_beta   90.00
_cell.angle_gamma   90.00
#
_symmetry.space_group_name_H-M   'P 1'
#
loop_
_entity.id
_entity.type
_entity.pdbx_description
1 polymer ?
#
loop_
_entity_poly.entity_id
_entity_poly.type
_entity_poly.pdbx_seq_one_letter_code
_entity_poly.pdbx_strand_id
1 'polypeptide(L)'
;MNAYLQRKDALVKDDEEAVNKSVGVMAEKVSAVVPSQLDGKGLEAWQNHKTLYETKLKEMQHIAGLEKKRPYFSHISEIMYCTIKSFGLKQGNLFVAFFPMAFNNEGAYWISQNKEIKNPYFGEKMLSCGEIKEEL
;
A
#
# COMPACT_ATOMS: atom_id res chain seq x y z
N MET A 1 4.20 -6.77 3.91
CA MET A 1 2.91 -7.18 3.30
C MET A 1 1.74 -7.13 4.28
N ASN A 2 1.74 -7.89 5.39
CA ASN A 2 0.55 -7.99 6.26
C ASN A 2 0.01 -6.62 6.75
N ALA A 3 0.89 -5.72 7.22
CA ALA A 3 0.49 -4.38 7.63
C ALA A 3 -0.14 -3.55 6.48
N TYR A 4 0.35 -3.73 5.25
CA TYR A 4 -0.21 -3.10 4.06
C TYR A 4 -1.63 -3.62 3.76
N LEU A 5 -1.82 -4.95 3.79
CA LEU A 5 -3.11 -5.57 3.53
C LEU A 5 -4.15 -5.24 4.61
N GLN A 6 -3.73 -5.24 5.89
CA GLN A 6 -4.57 -4.79 6.99
C GLN A 6 -5.02 -3.34 6.80
N ARG A 7 -4.13 -2.45 6.35
CA ARG A 7 -4.49 -1.07 6.05
C ARG A 7 -5.49 -0.96 4.91
N LYS A 8 -5.28 -1.71 3.82
CA LYS A 8 -6.21 -1.78 2.69
C LYS A 8 -7.60 -2.20 3.17
N ASP A 9 -7.68 -3.26 3.98
CA ASP A 9 -8.96 -3.75 4.51
C ASP A 9 -9.60 -2.77 5.49
N ALA A 10 -8.80 -2.06 6.30
CA ALA A 10 -9.28 -1.01 7.19
C ALA A 10 -9.85 0.18 6.41
N LEU A 11 -9.20 0.60 5.31
CA LEU A 11 -9.69 1.65 4.41
C LEU A 11 -10.99 1.25 3.70
N VAL A 12 -11.15 -0.03 3.36
CA VAL A 12 -12.40 -0.56 2.81
C VAL A 12 -13.55 -0.47 3.82
N LYS A 13 -13.26 -0.65 5.10
CA LYS A 13 -14.25 -0.63 6.20
C LYS A 13 -14.42 0.74 6.84
N ASP A 14 -13.75 1.76 6.31
CA ASP A 14 -13.67 3.09 6.92
C ASP A 14 -13.28 3.09 8.41
N ASP A 15 -12.36 2.19 8.80
CA ASP A 15 -11.84 2.05 10.16
C ASP A 15 -10.55 2.87 10.34
N GLU A 16 -10.68 4.14 10.75
CA GLU A 16 -9.53 5.04 10.90
C GLU A 16 -8.55 4.60 11.99
N GLU A 17 -9.04 3.98 13.07
CA GLU A 17 -8.17 3.47 14.14
C GLU A 17 -7.27 2.34 13.62
N ALA A 18 -7.85 1.37 12.93
CA ALA A 18 -7.09 0.28 12.32
C ALA A 18 -6.14 0.78 11.22
N VAL A 19 -6.54 1.81 10.44
CA VAL A 19 -5.63 2.48 9.50
C VAL A 19 -4.43 3.05 10.26
N ASN A 20 -4.63 3.83 11.32
CA ASN A 20 -3.54 4.44 12.08
C ASN A 20 -2.60 3.40 12.70
N LYS A 21 -3.16 2.33 13.28
CA LYS A 21 -2.40 1.21 13.82
C LYS A 21 -1.53 0.54 12.75
N SER A 22 -2.11 0.25 11.59
CA SER A 22 -1.39 -0.41 10.49
C SER A 22 -0.24 0.45 9.93
N VAL A 23 -0.39 1.78 9.94
CA VAL A 23 0.68 2.71 9.53
C VAL A 23 1.86 2.63 10.51
N GLY A 24 1.60 2.63 11.83
CA GLY A 24 2.64 2.45 12.85
C GLY A 24 3.39 1.13 12.70
N VAL A 25 2.64 0.02 12.59
CA VAL A 25 3.23 -1.31 12.38
C VAL A 25 4.05 -1.37 11.10
N MET A 26 3.57 -0.77 10.00
CA MET A 26 4.32 -0.76 8.75
C MET A 26 5.62 0.05 8.87
N ALA A 27 5.59 1.19 9.56
CA ALA A 27 6.79 2.01 9.79
C ALA A 27 7.85 1.24 10.57
N GLU A 28 7.47 0.57 11.66
CA GLU A 28 8.38 -0.29 12.43
C GLU A 28 9.00 -1.39 11.56
N LYS A 29 8.20 -2.05 10.71
CA LYS A 29 8.68 -3.12 9.83
C LYS A 29 9.63 -2.62 8.75
N VAL A 30 9.37 -1.44 8.19
CA VAL A 30 10.25 -0.80 7.20
C VAL A 30 11.59 -0.44 7.84
N SER A 31 11.59 0.15 9.04
CA SER A 31 12.83 0.53 9.72
C SER A 31 13.64 -0.67 10.21
N ALA A 32 12.98 -1.81 10.49
CA ALA A 32 13.62 -3.04 10.95
C ALA A 32 14.34 -3.86 9.85
N VAL A 33 14.17 -3.55 8.57
CA VAL A 33 14.90 -4.26 7.51
C VAL A 33 16.39 -3.94 7.60
N VAL A 34 17.19 -4.97 7.82
CA VAL A 34 18.64 -4.86 8.04
C VAL A 34 19.36 -4.76 6.71
N PRO A 35 20.03 -3.63 6.39
CA PRO A 35 20.66 -3.43 5.09
C PRO A 35 21.76 -4.44 4.75
N SER A 36 22.46 -4.99 5.75
CA SER A 36 23.51 -5.99 5.54
C SER A 36 22.99 -7.34 5.02
N GLN A 37 21.67 -7.55 5.00
CA GLN A 37 21.04 -8.71 4.37
C GLN A 37 20.77 -8.50 2.87
N LEU A 38 21.13 -7.34 2.33
CA LEU A 38 20.95 -6.96 0.93
C LEU A 38 22.31 -6.55 0.33
N ASP A 39 22.51 -6.81 -0.95
CA ASP A 39 23.73 -6.46 -1.66
C ASP A 39 23.46 -5.81 -3.04
N GLY A 40 24.50 -5.15 -3.57
CA GLY A 40 24.49 -4.53 -4.89
C GLY A 40 23.21 -3.74 -5.20
N LYS A 41 22.55 -4.12 -6.31
CA LYS A 41 21.30 -3.48 -6.78
C LYS A 41 20.13 -3.65 -5.81
N GLY A 42 20.10 -4.73 -5.02
CA GLY A 42 19.06 -4.97 -4.03
C GLY A 42 19.16 -3.98 -2.87
N LEU A 43 20.38 -3.67 -2.42
CA LEU A 43 20.60 -2.65 -1.39
C LEU A 43 20.17 -1.25 -1.87
N GLU A 44 20.58 -0.86 -3.08
CA GLU A 44 20.21 0.43 -3.68
C GLU A 44 18.68 0.57 -3.84
N ALA A 45 18.02 -0.46 -4.39
CA ALA A 45 16.57 -0.49 -4.55
C ALA A 45 15.86 -0.35 -3.18
N TRP A 46 16.33 -1.09 -2.17
CA TRP A 46 15.73 -1.00 -0.84
C TRP A 46 15.94 0.37 -0.20
N GLN A 47 17.11 0.99 -0.32
CA GLN A 47 17.36 2.32 0.25
C GLN A 47 16.41 3.37 -0.34
N ASN A 48 16.17 3.32 -1.65
CA ASN A 48 15.21 4.19 -2.33
C ASN A 48 13.79 3.93 -1.83
N HIS A 49 13.35 2.67 -1.80
CA HIS A 49 12.01 2.31 -1.33
C HIS A 49 11.79 2.67 0.14
N LYS A 50 12.79 2.40 1.00
CA LYS A 50 12.76 2.69 2.44
C LYS A 50 12.53 4.18 2.67
N THR A 51 13.28 5.04 1.99
CA THR A 51 13.14 6.50 2.09
C THR A 51 11.73 6.97 1.72
N LEU A 52 11.17 6.42 0.64
CA LEU A 52 9.81 6.73 0.21
C LEU A 52 8.76 6.25 1.22
N TYR A 53 8.91 5.02 1.74
CA TYR A 53 8.03 4.50 2.78
C TYR A 53 8.08 5.35 4.05
N GLU A 54 9.26 5.62 4.58
CA GLU A 54 9.43 6.38 5.82
C GLU A 54 8.81 7.78 5.67
N THR A 55 9.00 8.42 4.53
CA THR A 55 8.38 9.72 4.21
C THR A 55 6.86 9.61 4.21
N LYS A 56 6.28 8.71 3.40
CA LYS A 56 4.82 8.61 3.24
C LYS A 56 4.10 8.11 4.48
N LEU A 57 4.71 7.18 5.23
CA LEU A 57 4.16 6.68 6.48
C LEU A 57 4.16 7.79 7.55
N LYS A 58 5.24 8.55 7.68
CA LYS A 58 5.31 9.68 8.62
C LYS A 58 4.28 10.76 8.28
N GLU A 59 4.16 11.13 7.00
CA GLU A 59 3.12 12.08 6.55
C GLU A 59 1.71 11.56 6.91
N MET A 60 1.43 10.29 6.62
CA MET A 60 0.11 9.68 6.87
C MET A 60 -0.23 9.56 8.37
N GLN A 61 0.76 9.43 9.26
CA GLN A 61 0.58 9.40 10.73
C GLN A 61 0.04 10.72 11.28
N HIS A 62 0.46 11.86 10.71
CA HIS A 62 0.12 13.18 11.23
C HIS A 62 -1.16 13.78 10.62
N ILE A 63 -1.79 13.07 9.69
CA ILE A 63 -3.01 13.50 9.01
C ILE A 63 -4.22 12.88 9.70
N ALA A 64 -5.26 13.68 9.94
CA ALA A 64 -6.55 13.20 10.42
C ALA A 64 -7.55 13.06 9.26
N GLY A 65 -8.39 12.03 9.32
CA GLY A 65 -9.47 11.77 8.38
C GLY A 65 -9.07 10.83 7.24
N LEU A 66 -9.92 9.83 6.98
CA LEU A 66 -9.71 8.81 5.95
C LEU A 66 -9.55 9.38 4.54
N GLU A 67 -10.37 10.38 4.18
CA GLU A 67 -10.30 11.01 2.86
C GLU A 67 -8.91 11.60 2.57
N LYS A 68 -8.28 12.22 3.59
CA LYS A 68 -6.93 12.76 3.45
C LYS A 68 -5.84 11.68 3.49
N LYS A 69 -6.12 10.51 4.09
CA LYS A 69 -5.19 9.37 4.18
C LYS A 69 -5.15 8.52 2.90
N ARG A 70 -6.26 8.43 2.16
CA ARG A 70 -6.38 7.60 0.95
C ARG A 70 -5.36 7.94 -0.17
N PRO A 71 -5.04 9.21 -0.48
CA PRO A 71 -3.98 9.53 -1.44
C PRO A 71 -2.60 8.98 -1.02
N TYR A 72 -2.27 9.07 0.28
CA TYR A 72 -1.03 8.50 0.81
C TYR A 72 -1.02 6.98 0.68
N PHE A 73 -2.16 6.32 0.89
CA PHE A 73 -2.27 4.89 0.64
C PHE A 73 -2.01 4.53 -0.82
N SER A 74 -2.42 5.36 -1.79
CA SER A 74 -2.08 5.18 -3.21
C SER A 74 -0.57 5.17 -3.43
N HIS A 75 0.13 6.21 -2.96
CA HIS A 75 1.59 6.27 -3.06
C HIS A 75 2.28 5.07 -2.40
N ILE A 76 1.80 4.65 -1.23
CA ILE A 76 2.37 3.48 -0.54
C ILE A 76 2.07 2.18 -1.29
N SER A 77 0.98 2.11 -2.04
CA SER A 77 0.66 0.97 -2.91
C SER A 77 1.59 0.87 -4.10
N GLU A 78 1.94 2.00 -4.73
CA GLU A 78 2.95 2.05 -5.79
C GLU A 78 4.32 1.62 -5.28
N ILE A 79 4.75 2.12 -4.13
CA ILE A 79 6.03 1.72 -3.51
C ILE A 79 5.99 0.22 -3.18
N MET A 80 4.85 -0.32 -2.71
CA MET A 80 4.69 -1.76 -2.46
C MET A 80 4.77 -2.59 -3.73
N TYR A 81 4.12 -2.15 -4.81
CA TYR A 81 4.24 -2.80 -6.11
C TYR A 81 5.71 -2.86 -6.56
N CYS A 82 6.41 -1.71 -6.56
CA CYS A 82 7.83 -1.66 -6.91
C CYS A 82 8.67 -2.57 -6.00
N THR A 83 8.41 -2.57 -4.69
CA THR A 83 9.11 -3.45 -3.74
C THR A 83 8.90 -4.93 -4.07
N ILE A 84 7.67 -5.34 -4.37
CA ILE A 84 7.38 -6.73 -4.75
C ILE A 84 8.13 -7.11 -6.03
N LYS A 85 8.09 -6.25 -7.06
CA LYS A 85 8.76 -6.52 -8.34
C LYS A 85 10.28 -6.54 -8.22
N SER A 86 10.88 -5.61 -7.47
CA SER A 86 12.35 -5.54 -7.30
C SER A 86 12.92 -6.74 -6.58
N PHE A 87 12.18 -7.33 -5.63
CA PHE A 87 12.67 -8.45 -4.81
C PHE A 87 12.00 -9.79 -5.16
N GLY A 88 11.12 -9.82 -6.17
CA GLY A 88 10.39 -11.03 -6.55
C GLY A 88 9.59 -11.64 -5.40
N LEU A 89 8.99 -10.80 -4.55
CA LEU A 89 8.33 -11.25 -3.32
C LEU A 89 7.06 -12.05 -3.65
N LYS A 90 7.13 -13.37 -3.52
CA LYS A 90 5.97 -14.24 -3.67
C LYS A 90 5.34 -14.49 -2.31
N GLN A 91 4.15 -13.94 -2.06
CA GLN A 91 3.42 -14.18 -0.82
C GLN A 91 1.97 -14.56 -1.11
N GLY A 92 1.77 -15.84 -1.41
CA GLY A 92 0.48 -16.34 -1.88
C GLY A 92 0.07 -15.69 -3.19
N ASN A 93 -1.23 -15.71 -3.47
CA ASN A 93 -1.79 -15.05 -4.65
C ASN A 93 -1.90 -13.55 -4.37
N LEU A 94 -1.19 -12.75 -5.15
CA LEU A 94 -1.26 -11.30 -5.10
C LEU A 94 -1.75 -10.78 -6.44
N PHE A 95 -2.63 -9.81 -6.40
CA PHE A 95 -3.21 -9.19 -7.59
C PHE A 95 -3.04 -7.68 -7.50
N VAL A 96 -2.66 -7.06 -8.61
CA VAL A 96 -2.73 -5.61 -8.75
C VAL A 96 -4.12 -5.25 -9.27
N ALA A 97 -4.83 -4.43 -8.51
CA ALA A 97 -6.11 -3.87 -8.89
C ALA A 97 -5.97 -2.37 -9.17
N PHE A 98 -6.85 -1.85 -10.02
CA PHE A 98 -6.84 -0.45 -10.45
C PHE A 98 -8.25 0.13 -10.43
N PHE A 99 -8.36 1.40 -10.01
CA PHE A 99 -9.61 2.16 -10.09
C PHE A 99 -9.35 3.50 -10.80
N PRO A 100 -9.88 3.71 -12.03
CA PRO A 100 -9.54 4.86 -12.86
C PRO A 100 -10.07 6.19 -12.33
N MET A 101 -11.16 6.21 -11.55
CA MET A 101 -11.78 7.44 -11.06
C MET A 101 -11.25 7.89 -9.69
N ALA A 102 -10.17 7.27 -9.19
CA ALA A 102 -9.54 7.74 -7.96
C ALA A 102 -8.96 9.15 -8.16
N PHE A 103 -9.05 9.98 -7.11
CA PHE A 103 -8.36 11.28 -7.00
C PHE A 103 -8.47 12.16 -8.26
N ASN A 104 -9.69 12.58 -8.60
CA ASN A 104 -9.95 13.41 -9.80
C ASN A 104 -9.61 12.73 -11.14
N ASN A 105 -9.86 11.42 -11.25
CA ASN A 105 -9.57 10.60 -12.43
C ASN A 105 -8.07 10.44 -12.76
N GLU A 106 -7.20 10.67 -11.78
CA GLU A 106 -5.77 10.32 -11.90
C GLU A 106 -5.57 8.79 -11.87
N GLY A 107 -6.51 8.09 -11.24
CA GLY A 107 -6.46 6.64 -11.09
C GLY A 107 -5.53 6.20 -9.96
N ALA A 108 -5.76 5.00 -9.43
CA ALA A 108 -4.96 4.49 -8.32
C ALA A 108 -4.90 2.97 -8.31
N TYR A 109 -3.74 2.44 -7.95
CA TYR A 109 -3.44 1.02 -7.87
C TYR A 109 -3.33 0.54 -6.43
N TRP A 110 -3.84 -0.66 -6.15
CA TRP A 110 -3.61 -1.34 -4.88
C TRP A 110 -3.35 -2.82 -5.08
N ILE A 111 -2.76 -3.45 -4.08
CA ILE A 111 -2.50 -4.90 -4.08
C ILE A 111 -3.58 -5.61 -3.26
N SER A 112 -4.13 -6.68 -3.80
CA SER A 112 -5.14 -7.53 -3.17
C SER A 112 -4.66 -8.97 -3.07
N GLN A 113 -5.18 -9.73 -2.11
CA GLN A 113 -5.01 -11.19 -2.05
C GLN A 113 -6.15 -11.96 -2.73
N ASN A 114 -7.21 -11.25 -3.13
CA ASN A 114 -8.41 -11.83 -3.73
C ASN A 114 -8.71 -11.14 -5.06
N LYS A 115 -9.31 -11.89 -6.00
CA LYS A 115 -9.84 -11.34 -7.26
C LYS A 115 -11.10 -10.49 -7.06
N GLU A 116 -11.79 -10.66 -5.93
CA GLU A 116 -12.91 -9.79 -5.54
C GLU A 116 -12.42 -8.36 -5.33
N ILE A 117 -13.01 -7.41 -6.06
CA ILE A 117 -12.68 -5.99 -5.95
C ILE A 117 -13.32 -5.40 -4.70
N LYS A 118 -12.47 -4.86 -3.82
CA LYS A 118 -12.85 -4.04 -2.66
C LYS A 118 -12.02 -2.77 -2.66
N ASN A 119 -12.63 -1.68 -3.14
CA ASN A 119 -11.99 -0.39 -3.40
C ASN A 119 -11.64 0.34 -2.09
N PRO A 120 -10.35 0.54 -1.78
CA PRO A 120 -9.93 1.22 -0.55
C PRO A 120 -10.01 2.75 -0.63
N TYR A 121 -10.33 3.33 -1.79
CA TYR A 121 -10.29 4.78 -2.02
C TYR A 121 -11.63 5.48 -1.88
N PHE A 122 -12.73 4.73 -1.82
CA PHE A 122 -14.08 5.30 -1.77
C PHE A 122 -15.00 4.62 -0.75
N GLY A 123 -14.47 3.75 0.11
CA GLY A 123 -15.23 3.04 1.13
C GLY A 123 -16.40 2.29 0.54
N GLU A 124 -17.53 2.28 1.25
CA GLU A 124 -18.75 1.58 0.80
C GLU A 124 -19.36 2.15 -0.50
N LYS A 125 -19.11 3.42 -0.82
CA LYS A 125 -19.76 4.12 -1.95
C LYS A 125 -19.40 3.55 -3.32
N MET A 126 -18.20 2.98 -3.46
CA MET A 126 -17.71 2.41 -4.71
C MET A 126 -16.95 1.10 -4.47
N LEU A 127 -17.42 0.32 -3.50
CA LEU A 127 -16.72 -0.86 -2.99
C LEU A 127 -16.33 -1.85 -4.09
N SER A 128 -17.23 -2.11 -5.04
CA SER A 128 -17.00 -3.06 -6.14
C SER A 128 -16.39 -2.42 -7.40
N CYS A 129 -16.02 -1.15 -7.36
CA CYS A 129 -15.50 -0.45 -8.53
C CYS A 129 -13.98 -0.59 -8.67
N GLY A 130 -13.55 -1.05 -9.83
CA GLY A 130 -12.15 -1.31 -10.16
C GLY A 130 -12.00 -2.60 -10.94
N GLU A 131 -10.78 -2.92 -11.31
CA GLU A 131 -10.47 -4.10 -12.13
C GLU A 131 -9.10 -4.68 -11.76
N ILE A 132 -8.95 -6.00 -11.91
CA ILE A 132 -7.65 -6.66 -11.77
C ILE A 132 -6.84 -6.42 -13.05
N LYS A 133 -5.62 -5.91 -12.88
CA LYS A 133 -4.69 -5.61 -13.97
C LYS A 133 -3.58 -6.63 -14.11
N GLU A 134 -3.13 -7.22 -13.00
CA GLU A 134 -1.98 -8.13 -12.97
C GLU A 134 -2.12 -9.16 -11.84
N GLU A 135 -1.58 -10.35 -12.07
CA GLU A 135 -1.29 -11.35 -11.04
C GLU A 135 0.24 -11.35 -10.81
N LEU A 136 0.68 -11.14 -9.56
CA LEU A 136 2.08 -10.90 -9.15
C LEU A 136 2.83 -12.19 -8.79
#